data_AF-A0A667HLU2-F1
#
_entry.id   AF-A0A667HLU2-F1
#
_cell.length_a   1.000
_cell.length_b   1.000
_cell.length_c   1.000
_cell.angle_alpha   90.00
_cell.angle_beta   90.00
_cell.angle_gamma   90.00
#
_symmetry.space_group_name_H-M   'P 1'
#
loop_
_entity.id
_entity.type
_entity.pdbx_description
1 polymer ?
#
loop_
_entity_poly.entity_id
_entity_poly.type
_entity_poly.pdbx_seq_one_letter_code
_entity_poly.pdbx_strand_id
1 'polypeptide(L)'
;MARVLIVGAGLTGSLCAALLRKETPRPVHLTVWEEAGDSGAEVSFRHRVTRINLRNDKWEVSKETGSPERFDIVVLTMPVPQILQLRGDIANLISECQRQQLESVRYSSRYALGLFYEAGTKIDVPWAGQYITSNPCTRFISIDNKKRNIESSEVGPSLVVHTTVPFAVTYLEHSTEDVRELIYQQLESILPGLPQPVVTKCQKWRYSQDVYYANFSSTSRQPLGR
;
A
#
# COMPACT_ATOMS: atom_id res chain seq x y z
N MET A 1 -5.80 -9.12 31.14
CA MET A 1 -6.12 -9.04 29.71
C MET A 1 -4.84 -8.66 28.98
N ALA A 2 -4.41 -9.43 27.98
CA ALA A 2 -3.18 -9.10 27.25
C ALA A 2 -3.43 -7.90 26.31
N ARG A 3 -2.50 -6.95 26.27
CA ARG A 3 -2.49 -5.81 25.34
C ARG A 3 -1.68 -6.19 24.11
N VAL A 4 -2.31 -6.17 22.94
CA VAL A 4 -1.69 -6.48 21.66
C VAL A 4 -1.68 -5.23 20.81
N LEU A 5 -0.50 -4.85 20.31
CA LEU A 5 -0.34 -3.79 19.32
C LEU A 5 -0.18 -4.40 17.92
N ILE A 6 -0.92 -3.87 16.94
CA ILE A 6 -0.71 -4.15 15.52
C ILE A 6 -0.20 -2.85 14.86
N VAL A 7 0.99 -2.93 14.25
CA VAL A 7 1.67 -1.81 13.59
C VAL A 7 1.63 -2.03 12.08
N GLY A 8 1.13 -1.05 11.33
CA GLY A 8 0.75 -1.24 9.94
C GLY A 8 -0.66 -1.84 9.90
N ALA A 9 -1.58 -1.20 9.20
CA ALA A 9 -2.96 -1.63 9.10
C ALA A 9 -3.59 -1.23 7.75
N GLY A 10 -2.88 -1.59 6.68
CA GLY A 10 -3.58 -1.96 5.45
C GLY A 10 -4.49 -3.18 5.67
N LEU A 11 -5.02 -3.75 4.59
CA LEU A 11 -5.89 -4.93 4.63
C LEU A 11 -5.35 -6.06 5.54
N THR A 12 -4.03 -6.28 5.53
CA THR A 12 -3.35 -7.29 6.36
C THR A 12 -3.50 -7.03 7.86
N GLY A 13 -3.28 -5.81 8.34
CA GLY A 13 -3.40 -5.50 9.77
C GLY A 13 -4.85 -5.56 10.26
N SER A 14 -5.80 -5.09 9.44
CA SER A 14 -7.24 -5.19 9.74
C SER A 14 -7.70 -6.65 9.81
N LEU A 15 -7.30 -7.48 8.86
CA LEU A 15 -7.59 -8.91 8.88
C LEU A 15 -6.93 -9.61 10.07
N CYS A 16 -5.68 -9.26 10.39
CA CYS A 16 -4.98 -9.78 11.56
C CYS A 16 -5.74 -9.44 12.86
N ALA A 17 -6.20 -8.20 13.02
CA ALA A 17 -6.99 -7.79 14.17
C ALA A 17 -8.31 -8.59 14.28
N ALA A 18 -9.04 -8.73 13.17
CA ALA A 18 -10.30 -9.46 13.12
C ALA A 18 -10.12 -10.96 13.47
N LEU A 19 -9.09 -11.60 12.90
CA LEU A 19 -8.78 -13.01 13.16
C LEU A 19 -8.28 -13.21 14.59
N LEU A 20 -7.40 -12.36 15.11
CA LEU A 20 -6.94 -12.45 16.49
C LEU A 20 -8.11 -12.37 17.47
N ARG A 21 -9.05 -11.46 17.25
CA ARG A 21 -10.25 -11.37 18.09
C ARG A 21 -11.12 -12.61 17.99
N LYS A 22 -11.32 -13.16 16.80
CA LYS A 22 -12.18 -14.33 16.58
C LYS A 22 -11.58 -15.60 17.18
N GLU A 23 -10.27 -15.79 17.03
CA GLU A 23 -9.60 -17.05 17.34
C GLU A 23 -8.97 -17.09 18.74
N THR A 24 -8.93 -15.97 19.49
CA THR A 24 -8.41 -15.97 20.86
C THR A 24 -9.47 -16.40 21.88
N PRO A 25 -9.24 -17.49 22.66
CA PRO A 25 -10.20 -17.96 23.67
C PRO A 25 -10.36 -17.02 24.86
N ARG A 26 -9.38 -16.13 25.09
CA ARG A 26 -9.36 -15.18 26.20
C ARG A 26 -9.48 -13.76 25.65
N PRO A 27 -10.18 -12.86 26.37
CA PRO A 27 -10.25 -11.46 25.98
C PRO A 27 -8.86 -10.84 25.85
N VAL A 28 -8.62 -10.16 24.73
CA VAL A 28 -7.42 -9.36 24.44
C VAL A 28 -7.81 -7.92 24.14
N HIS A 29 -7.00 -6.97 24.58
CA HIS A 29 -7.15 -5.56 24.22
C HIS A 29 -6.29 -5.29 22.97
N LEU A 30 -6.95 -5.09 21.83
CA LEU A 30 -6.31 -4.86 20.55
C LEU A 30 -6.23 -3.36 20.26
N THR A 31 -5.02 -2.87 20.02
CA THR A 31 -4.76 -1.52 19.55
C THR A 31 -4.13 -1.61 18.15
N VAL A 32 -4.62 -0.80 17.21
CA VAL A 32 -4.13 -0.74 15.84
C VAL A 32 -3.63 0.67 15.57
N TRP A 33 -2.38 0.81 15.15
CA TRP A 33 -1.79 2.11 14.83
C TRP A 33 -1.62 2.31 13.32
N GLU A 34 -2.71 2.64 12.60
CA GLU A 34 -2.70 3.20 11.22
C GLU A 34 -4.13 3.50 10.66
N GLU A 35 -4.22 3.97 9.40
CA GLU A 35 -5.45 4.21 8.60
C GLU A 35 -6.28 2.92 8.33
N ALA A 36 -6.96 2.40 9.35
CA ALA A 36 -7.94 1.31 9.22
C ALA A 36 -9.32 1.67 9.82
N GLY A 37 -10.37 1.13 9.21
CA GLY A 37 -11.73 1.14 9.75
C GLY A 37 -12.27 -0.28 9.92
N ASP A 38 -13.13 -0.45 10.93
CA ASP A 38 -13.99 -1.62 11.17
C ASP A 38 -13.34 -2.97 11.53
N SER A 39 -12.22 -2.94 12.27
CA SER A 39 -11.64 -4.15 12.91
C SER A 39 -12.17 -4.40 14.33
N GLY A 40 -12.96 -3.47 14.87
CA GLY A 40 -13.41 -3.46 16.26
C GLY A 40 -12.31 -3.29 17.31
N ALA A 41 -11.05 -3.08 16.89
CA ALA A 41 -9.93 -2.68 17.74
C ALA A 41 -9.95 -1.16 17.98
N GLU A 42 -9.22 -0.70 19.01
CA GLU A 42 -8.98 0.73 19.18
C GLU A 42 -7.97 1.20 18.13
N VAL A 43 -8.41 2.04 17.20
CA VAL A 43 -7.58 2.51 16.08
C VAL A 43 -7.06 3.92 16.36
N SER A 44 -5.73 4.09 16.35
CA SER A 44 -5.07 5.38 16.51
C SER A 44 -4.26 5.75 15.27
N PHE A 45 -4.66 6.82 14.58
CA PHE A 45 -3.95 7.34 13.41
C PHE A 45 -2.72 8.17 13.81
N ARG A 46 -1.79 8.38 12.87
CA ARG A 46 -0.59 9.24 13.04
C ARG A 46 0.35 8.77 14.17
N HIS A 47 0.34 7.47 14.47
CA HIS A 47 1.18 6.84 15.49
C HIS A 47 2.37 6.11 14.83
N ARG A 48 3.27 6.85 14.18
CA ARG A 48 4.43 6.26 13.50
C ARG A 48 5.40 5.66 14.53
N VAL A 49 5.56 4.34 14.52
CA VAL A 49 6.50 3.63 15.38
C VAL A 49 7.93 3.85 14.91
N THR A 50 8.82 4.16 15.85
CA THR A 50 10.25 4.44 15.57
C THR A 50 11.20 3.51 16.32
N ARG A 51 10.78 2.97 17.47
CA ARG A 51 11.62 2.13 18.33
C ARG A 51 10.79 1.11 19.10
N ILE A 52 11.33 -0.10 19.27
CA ILE A 52 10.74 -1.17 20.08
C ILE A 52 11.83 -1.74 20.99
N ASN A 53 11.62 -1.69 22.30
CA ASN A 53 12.52 -2.24 23.31
C ASN A 53 11.80 -3.27 24.18
N LEU A 54 12.55 -4.20 24.77
CA LEU A 54 12.03 -5.11 25.80
C LEU A 54 12.36 -4.56 27.18
N ARG A 55 11.34 -4.29 28.01
CA ARG A 55 11.49 -3.74 29.36
C ARG A 55 10.53 -4.47 30.31
N ASN A 56 11.08 -5.09 31.36
CA ASN A 56 10.31 -5.81 32.39
C ASN A 56 9.29 -6.78 31.78
N ASP A 57 9.75 -7.66 30.89
CA ASP A 57 8.93 -8.66 30.18
C ASP A 57 7.79 -8.10 29.32
N LYS A 58 7.84 -6.81 28.96
CA LYS A 58 6.90 -6.16 28.06
C LYS A 58 7.58 -5.39 26.95
N TRP A 59 6.90 -5.27 25.83
CA TRP A 59 7.33 -4.44 24.71
C TRP A 59 7.02 -2.98 25.00
N GLU A 60 8.04 -2.14 25.07
CA GLU A 60 7.92 -0.70 25.12
C GLU A 60 8.10 -0.13 23.70
N VAL A 61 7.04 0.44 23.16
CA VAL A 61 6.95 0.93 21.78
C VAL A 61 6.95 2.45 21.78
N SER A 62 7.98 3.04 21.19
CA SER A 62 8.09 4.50 21.03
C SER A 62 7.57 4.94 19.66
N LYS A 63 6.92 6.10 19.68
CA LYS A 63 6.34 6.78 18.52
C LYS A 63 7.21 7.98 18.14
N GLU A 64 7.00 8.53 16.96
CA GLU A 64 7.64 9.78 16.53
C GLU A 64 7.27 10.96 17.45
N THR A 65 6.05 10.96 17.96
CA THR A 65 5.54 11.96 18.92
C THR A 65 4.84 11.29 20.09
N GLY A 66 4.88 11.94 21.26
CA GLY A 66 4.27 11.45 22.49
C GLY A 66 5.13 10.46 23.28
N SER A 67 4.56 9.96 24.38
CA SER A 67 5.23 9.01 25.28
C SER A 67 5.22 7.57 24.72
N PRO A 68 6.20 6.74 25.08
CA PRO A 68 6.17 5.31 24.80
C PRO A 68 5.01 4.61 25.49
N GLU A 69 4.51 3.53 24.88
CA GLU A 69 3.46 2.68 25.43
C GLU A 69 3.91 1.23 25.56
N ARG A 70 3.30 0.50 26.50
CA ARG A 70 3.67 -0.88 26.82
C ARG A 70 2.64 -1.90 26.39
N PHE A 71 3.08 -2.95 25.70
CA PHE A 71 2.24 -4.03 25.18
C PHE A 71 2.83 -5.39 25.57
N ASP A 72 1.95 -6.38 25.70
CA ASP A 72 2.36 -7.77 25.96
C ASP A 72 2.79 -8.44 24.63
N ILE A 73 2.19 -8.05 23.51
CA ILE A 73 2.48 -8.57 22.16
C ILE A 73 2.52 -7.42 21.15
N VAL A 74 3.44 -7.49 20.20
CA VAL A 74 3.52 -6.58 19.04
C VAL A 74 3.51 -7.39 17.75
N VAL A 75 2.63 -7.04 16.81
CA VAL A 75 2.53 -7.61 15.46
C VAL A 75 2.87 -6.52 14.46
N LEU A 76 3.83 -6.78 13.57
CA LEU A 76 4.27 -5.84 12.53
C LEU A 76 3.73 -6.30 11.18
N THR A 77 2.97 -5.44 10.49
CA THR A 77 2.40 -5.72 9.16
C THR A 77 2.75 -4.67 8.11
N MET A 78 3.63 -3.71 8.45
CA MET A 78 4.19 -2.78 7.48
C MET A 78 5.24 -3.46 6.57
N PRO A 79 5.48 -2.93 5.35
CA PRO A 79 6.53 -3.40 4.45
C PRO A 79 7.87 -3.70 5.14
N VAL A 80 8.51 -4.80 4.75
CA VAL A 80 9.76 -5.30 5.37
C VAL A 80 10.87 -4.23 5.47
N PRO A 81 11.15 -3.40 4.44
CA PRO A 81 12.12 -2.31 4.55
C PRO A 81 11.82 -1.33 5.69
N GLN A 82 10.56 -1.12 6.07
CA GLN A 82 10.18 -0.26 7.19
C GLN A 82 10.37 -0.96 8.54
N ILE A 83 10.16 -2.28 8.60
CA ILE A 83 10.50 -3.10 9.78
C ILE A 83 12.01 -2.98 10.07
N LEU A 84 12.84 -3.10 9.04
CA LEU A 84 14.30 -3.03 9.17
C LEU A 84 14.83 -1.63 9.57
N GLN A 85 14.00 -0.58 9.48
CA GLN A 85 14.32 0.78 9.94
C GLN A 85 14.00 1.01 11.43
N LEU A 86 13.27 0.10 12.08
CA LEU A 86 12.96 0.22 13.49
C LEU A 86 14.22 0.13 14.35
N ARG A 87 14.30 0.98 15.37
CA ARG A 87 15.42 1.02 16.32
C ARG A 87 15.09 0.27 17.61
N GLY A 88 16.10 0.08 18.46
CA GLY A 88 15.94 -0.53 19.78
C GLY A 88 16.27 -2.02 19.78
N ASP A 89 15.85 -2.71 20.83
CA ASP A 89 16.19 -4.13 21.05
C ASP A 89 15.68 -5.02 19.90
N ILE A 90 14.60 -4.63 19.21
CA ILE A 90 14.10 -5.36 18.02
C ILE A 90 15.17 -5.58 16.95
N ALA A 91 16.08 -4.62 16.74
CA ALA A 91 17.13 -4.77 15.73
C ALA A 91 18.12 -5.90 16.07
N ASN A 92 18.27 -6.20 17.37
CA ASN A 92 19.16 -7.24 17.90
C ASN A 92 18.47 -8.60 18.02
N LEU A 93 17.13 -8.65 18.02
CA LEU A 93 16.36 -9.90 18.04
C LEU A 93 16.30 -10.60 16.68
N ILE A 94 16.58 -9.86 15.61
CA ILE A 94 16.66 -10.40 14.25
C ILE A 94 18.05 -10.99 14.08
N SER A 95 18.14 -12.32 14.01
CA SER A 95 19.41 -13.00 13.73
C SER A 95 19.97 -12.61 12.36
N GLU A 96 21.27 -12.83 12.13
CA GLU A 96 21.91 -12.50 10.85
C GLU A 96 21.23 -13.21 9.66
N CYS A 97 20.88 -14.49 9.81
CA CYS A 97 20.18 -15.24 8.77
C CYS A 97 18.79 -14.65 8.47
N GLN A 98 18.01 -14.30 9.51
CA GLN A 98 16.71 -13.65 9.33
C GLN A 98 16.85 -12.28 8.68
N ARG A 99 17.89 -11.53 9.06
CA ARG A 99 18.20 -10.22 8.47
C ARG A 99 18.46 -10.34 6.98
N GLN A 100 19.31 -11.28 6.56
CA GLN A 100 19.59 -11.53 5.14
C GLN A 100 18.32 -11.91 4.37
N GLN A 101 17.44 -12.73 4.94
CA GLN A 101 16.15 -13.09 4.34
C GLN A 101 15.24 -11.87 4.18
N LEU A 102 15.10 -11.04 5.21
CA LEU A 102 14.30 -9.82 5.18
C LEU A 102 14.86 -8.79 4.19
N GLU A 103 16.19 -8.62 4.16
CA GLU A 103 16.90 -7.75 3.22
C GLU A 103 16.84 -8.25 1.77
N SER A 104 16.42 -9.49 1.51
CA SER A 104 16.17 -10.00 0.16
C SER A 104 14.79 -9.61 -0.40
N VAL A 105 13.85 -9.19 0.46
CA VAL A 105 12.50 -8.81 0.05
C VAL A 105 12.55 -7.53 -0.78
N ARG A 106 11.95 -7.57 -1.97
CA ARG A 106 11.91 -6.45 -2.92
C ARG A 106 10.48 -6.06 -3.21
N TYR A 107 10.25 -4.76 -3.31
CA TYR A 107 8.97 -4.21 -3.73
C TYR A 107 9.14 -3.43 -5.03
N SER A 108 8.13 -3.50 -5.88
CA SER A 108 7.97 -2.54 -6.98
C SER A 108 7.44 -1.21 -6.44
N SER A 109 7.65 -0.14 -7.20
CA SER A 109 7.05 1.16 -6.92
C SER A 109 6.05 1.52 -8.02
N ARG A 110 5.00 2.26 -7.66
CA ARG A 110 3.98 2.80 -8.59
C ARG A 110 3.47 4.14 -8.09
N TYR A 111 2.98 4.97 -9.01
CA TYR A 111 2.07 6.06 -8.69
C TYR A 111 0.64 5.65 -9.02
N ALA A 112 -0.30 6.18 -8.24
CA ALA A 112 -1.73 6.14 -8.53
C ALA A 112 -2.27 7.57 -8.60
N LEU A 113 -2.98 7.91 -9.67
CA LEU A 113 -3.63 9.21 -9.84
C LEU A 113 -5.13 9.01 -9.83
N GLY A 114 -5.80 9.58 -8.83
CA GLY A 114 -7.25 9.70 -8.77
C GLY A 114 -7.71 11.05 -9.34
N LEU A 115 -8.67 11.01 -10.25
CA LEU A 115 -9.32 12.15 -10.87
C LEU A 115 -10.82 12.10 -10.53
N PHE A 116 -11.35 13.18 -9.99
CA PHE A 116 -12.75 13.29 -9.58
C PHE A 116 -13.44 14.40 -10.37
N TYR A 117 -14.63 14.10 -10.89
CA TYR A 117 -15.38 14.99 -11.77
C TYR A 117 -16.70 15.40 -11.14
N GLU A 118 -17.31 16.47 -11.64
CA GLU A 118 -18.65 16.90 -11.23
C GLU A 118 -19.72 15.88 -11.65
N ALA A 119 -20.83 15.89 -10.91
CA ALA A 119 -22.05 15.19 -11.29
C ALA A 119 -22.48 15.53 -12.72
N GLY A 120 -22.97 14.53 -13.47
CA GLY A 120 -23.35 14.67 -14.87
C GLY A 120 -22.19 14.61 -15.88
N THR A 121 -20.92 14.63 -15.42
CA THR A 121 -19.78 14.38 -16.31
C THR A 121 -19.84 12.97 -16.89
N LYS A 122 -19.63 12.84 -18.20
CA LYS A 122 -19.63 11.55 -18.91
C LYS A 122 -18.22 11.18 -19.33
N ILE A 123 -17.77 9.98 -18.94
CA ILE A 123 -16.56 9.35 -19.46
C ILE A 123 -17.00 8.17 -20.34
N ASP A 124 -17.00 8.43 -21.64
CA ASP A 124 -17.55 7.51 -22.64
C ASP A 124 -16.51 6.48 -23.07
N VAL A 125 -16.36 5.45 -22.24
CA VAL A 125 -15.56 4.26 -22.53
C VAL A 125 -16.39 3.00 -22.27
N PRO A 126 -16.22 1.94 -23.08
CA PRO A 126 -17.04 0.73 -22.98
C PRO A 126 -16.66 -0.18 -21.81
N TRP A 127 -15.63 0.17 -21.04
CA TRP A 127 -15.06 -0.64 -19.97
C TRP A 127 -15.08 0.08 -18.62
N ALA A 128 -15.05 -0.69 -17.54
CA ALA A 128 -14.90 -0.18 -16.17
C ALA A 128 -13.43 -0.18 -15.70
N GLY A 129 -12.58 -1.00 -16.32
CA GLY A 129 -11.14 -0.93 -16.18
C GLY A 129 -10.43 -1.54 -17.39
N GLN A 130 -9.26 -1.00 -17.72
CA GLN A 130 -8.46 -1.43 -18.87
C GLN A 130 -6.98 -1.46 -18.51
N TYR A 131 -6.32 -2.56 -18.86
CA TYR A 131 -4.86 -2.64 -18.85
C TYR A 131 -4.29 -2.04 -20.13
N ILE A 132 -3.26 -1.20 -19.96
CA ILE A 132 -2.52 -0.56 -21.04
C ILE A 132 -1.12 -1.15 -21.05
N THR A 133 -0.70 -1.71 -22.20
CA THR A 133 0.61 -2.36 -22.37
C THR A 133 1.56 -1.55 -23.24
N SER A 134 1.05 -0.64 -24.08
CA SER A 134 1.81 0.12 -25.06
C SER A 134 2.29 1.50 -24.56
N ASN A 135 1.71 2.02 -23.47
CA ASN A 135 2.07 3.34 -22.94
C ASN A 135 3.24 3.22 -21.94
N PRO A 136 4.26 4.10 -22.02
CA PRO A 136 5.44 4.03 -21.13
C PRO A 136 5.11 4.39 -19.68
N CYS A 137 4.08 5.21 -19.45
CA CYS A 137 3.70 5.72 -18.14
C CYS A 137 2.54 4.95 -17.52
N THR A 138 1.43 4.77 -18.24
CA THR A 138 0.18 4.20 -17.70
C THR A 138 0.11 2.71 -17.90
N ARG A 139 -0.15 1.95 -16.82
CA ARG A 139 -0.33 0.49 -16.86
C ARG A 139 -1.79 0.07 -16.79
N PHE A 140 -2.62 0.81 -16.06
CA PHE A 140 -4.02 0.47 -15.85
C PHE A 140 -4.84 1.73 -15.59
N ILE A 141 -6.07 1.76 -16.12
CA ILE A 141 -7.06 2.81 -15.88
C ILE A 141 -8.34 2.14 -15.38
N SER A 142 -9.01 2.74 -14.41
CA SER A 142 -10.34 2.32 -13.96
C SER A 142 -11.29 3.50 -13.86
N ILE A 143 -12.51 3.30 -14.35
CA ILE A 143 -13.66 4.15 -14.04
C ILE A 143 -14.32 3.56 -12.80
N ASP A 144 -13.98 4.11 -11.64
CA ASP A 144 -14.17 3.43 -10.36
C ASP A 144 -15.67 3.32 -9.98
N ASN A 145 -16.51 4.29 -10.37
CA ASN A 145 -17.96 4.20 -10.20
C ASN A 145 -18.55 3.04 -11.00
N LYS A 146 -18.16 2.89 -12.28
CA LYS A 146 -18.59 1.76 -13.14
C LYS A 146 -18.12 0.43 -12.55
N LYS A 147 -16.87 0.37 -12.08
CA LYS A 147 -16.29 -0.84 -11.48
C LYS A 147 -17.02 -1.25 -10.20
N ARG A 148 -17.48 -0.29 -9.39
CA ARG A 148 -18.24 -0.54 -8.15
C ARG A 148 -19.75 -0.69 -8.38
N ASN A 149 -20.21 -0.60 -9.62
CA ASN A 149 -21.62 -0.62 -9.99
C ASN A 149 -22.45 0.44 -9.24
N ILE A 150 -21.90 1.67 -9.15
CA ILE A 150 -22.56 2.82 -8.53
C ILE A 150 -23.19 3.67 -9.63
N GLU A 151 -24.51 3.65 -9.69
CA GLU A 151 -25.31 4.54 -10.54
C GLU A 151 -25.95 5.63 -9.68
N SER A 152 -25.46 6.86 -9.80
CA SER A 152 -26.04 8.03 -9.13
C SER A 152 -25.89 9.26 -10.02
N SER A 153 -26.96 10.03 -10.15
CA SER A 153 -26.95 11.34 -10.82
C SER A 153 -26.36 12.45 -9.95
N GLU A 154 -26.18 12.20 -8.65
CA GLU A 154 -25.68 13.18 -7.67
C GLU A 154 -24.16 13.12 -7.50
N VAL A 155 -23.52 12.04 -7.97
CA VAL A 155 -22.08 11.80 -7.81
C VAL A 155 -21.44 11.70 -9.19
N GLY A 156 -20.44 12.55 -9.43
CA GLY A 156 -19.66 12.48 -10.67
C GLY A 156 -18.79 11.23 -10.76
N PRO A 157 -18.33 10.87 -11.97
CA PRO A 157 -17.42 9.75 -12.13
C PRO A 157 -16.09 10.01 -11.43
N SER A 158 -15.41 8.93 -11.07
CA SER A 158 -14.02 8.96 -10.62
C SER A 158 -13.18 8.02 -11.48
N LEU A 159 -11.99 8.47 -11.84
CA LEU A 159 -11.03 7.75 -12.68
C LEU A 159 -9.75 7.53 -11.89
N VAL A 160 -9.26 6.30 -11.86
CA VAL A 160 -7.99 5.92 -11.22
C VAL A 160 -7.01 5.43 -12.28
N VAL A 161 -5.84 6.05 -12.33
CA VAL A 161 -4.72 5.64 -13.19
C VAL A 161 -3.63 5.02 -12.32
N HIS A 162 -3.12 3.85 -12.71
CA HIS A 162 -1.91 3.28 -12.13
C HIS A 162 -0.78 3.31 -13.14
N THR A 163 0.39 3.81 -12.74
CA THR A 163 1.56 3.88 -13.60
C THR A 163 2.24 2.53 -13.76
N THR A 164 3.12 2.40 -14.75
CA THR A 164 4.09 1.31 -14.89
C THR A 164 5.13 1.35 -13.75
N VAL A 165 5.82 0.22 -13.53
CA VAL A 165 6.92 0.16 -12.55
C VAL A 165 8.12 0.99 -13.02
N PRO A 166 8.60 0.88 -14.28
CA PRO A 166 9.73 1.67 -14.74
C PRO A 166 9.52 3.17 -14.57
N PHE A 167 8.34 3.69 -14.95
CA PHE A 167 7.99 5.10 -14.77
C PHE A 167 8.11 5.52 -13.30
N ALA A 168 7.49 4.78 -12.38
CA ALA A 168 7.50 5.15 -10.98
C ALA A 168 8.89 5.05 -10.33
N VAL A 169 9.74 4.13 -10.77
CA VAL A 169 11.14 4.04 -10.31
C VAL A 169 11.94 5.26 -10.79
N THR A 170 11.76 5.68 -12.05
CA THR A 170 12.41 6.88 -12.60
C THR A 170 12.05 8.14 -11.82
N TYR A 171 10.78 8.28 -11.42
CA TYR A 171 10.28 9.49 -10.75
C TYR A 171 10.08 9.32 -9.23
N LEU A 172 10.75 8.36 -8.60
CA LEU A 172 10.47 7.97 -7.21
C LEU A 172 10.75 9.09 -6.18
N GLU A 173 11.78 9.89 -6.46
CA GLU A 173 12.22 11.01 -5.61
C GLU A 173 11.71 12.38 -6.09
N HIS A 174 10.89 12.41 -7.14
CA HIS A 174 10.26 13.65 -7.61
C HIS A 174 9.06 14.03 -6.72
N SER A 175 8.63 15.30 -6.82
CA SER A 175 7.43 15.79 -6.17
C SER A 175 6.18 15.12 -6.74
N THR A 176 5.14 14.96 -5.92
CA THR A 176 3.88 14.36 -6.35
C THR A 176 3.17 15.22 -7.39
N GLU A 177 3.40 16.52 -7.35
CA GLU A 177 2.85 17.54 -8.24
C GLU A 177 3.47 17.42 -9.64
N ASP A 178 4.80 17.34 -9.75
CA ASP A 178 5.47 17.18 -11.04
C ASP A 178 5.08 15.86 -11.70
N VAL A 179 5.02 14.79 -10.92
CA VAL A 179 4.65 13.45 -11.43
C VAL A 179 3.19 13.41 -11.85
N ARG A 180 2.30 14.12 -11.16
CA ARG A 180 0.88 14.24 -11.54
C ARG A 180 0.76 14.80 -12.97
N GLU A 181 1.46 15.89 -13.28
CA GLU A 181 1.39 16.51 -14.61
C GLU A 181 1.88 15.55 -15.70
N LEU A 182 2.98 14.82 -15.45
CA LEU A 182 3.49 13.81 -16.38
C LEU A 182 2.50 12.66 -16.62
N ILE A 183 1.82 12.19 -15.57
CA ILE A 183 0.78 11.17 -15.70
C ILE A 183 -0.41 11.72 -16.50
N TYR A 184 -0.82 12.96 -16.25
CA TYR A 184 -1.95 13.60 -16.93
C TYR A 184 -1.69 13.77 -18.44
N GLN A 185 -0.50 14.25 -18.82
CA GLN A 185 -0.09 14.34 -20.22
C GLN A 185 -0.13 12.98 -20.94
N GLN A 186 0.29 11.93 -20.25
CA GLN A 186 0.25 10.57 -20.82
C GLN A 186 -1.17 10.03 -20.89
N LEU A 187 -2.04 10.39 -19.95
CA LEU A 187 -3.45 10.00 -19.96
C LEU A 187 -4.20 10.62 -21.15
N GLU A 188 -3.91 11.87 -21.50
CA GLU A 188 -4.53 12.55 -22.65
C GLU A 188 -4.28 11.81 -23.98
N SER A 189 -3.11 11.16 -24.12
CA SER A 189 -2.81 10.32 -25.29
C SER A 189 -3.63 9.04 -25.37
N ILE A 190 -4.17 8.56 -24.24
CA ILE A 190 -4.96 7.32 -24.15
C ILE A 190 -6.46 7.63 -24.21
N LEU A 191 -6.89 8.68 -23.51
CA LEU A 191 -8.26 9.15 -23.42
C LEU A 191 -8.30 10.65 -23.80
N PRO A 192 -8.26 10.96 -25.12
CA PRO A 192 -8.28 12.34 -25.57
C PRO A 192 -9.61 13.02 -25.26
N GLY A 193 -9.55 14.31 -24.92
CA GLY A 193 -10.75 15.11 -24.64
C GLY A 193 -11.40 14.82 -23.29
N LEU A 194 -10.67 14.23 -22.34
CA LEU A 194 -11.15 14.16 -20.96
C LEU A 194 -11.41 15.59 -20.43
N PRO A 195 -12.56 15.83 -19.77
CA PRO A 195 -12.83 17.12 -19.16
C PRO A 195 -11.84 17.40 -18.03
N GLN A 196 -11.76 18.65 -17.58
CA GLN A 196 -10.92 18.99 -16.46
C GLN A 196 -11.50 18.40 -15.16
N PRO A 197 -10.70 17.66 -14.36
CA PRO A 197 -11.16 17.16 -13.07
C PRO A 197 -11.27 18.30 -12.05
N VAL A 198 -12.25 18.19 -11.15
CA VAL A 198 -12.48 19.14 -10.05
C VAL A 198 -11.46 18.93 -8.94
N VAL A 199 -11.13 17.67 -8.66
CA VAL A 199 -10.15 17.28 -7.65
C VAL A 199 -9.22 16.23 -8.25
N THR A 200 -7.93 16.35 -7.90
CA THR A 200 -6.92 15.34 -8.23
C THR A 200 -6.22 14.88 -6.96
N LYS A 201 -5.91 13.58 -6.87
CA LYS A 201 -5.12 13.01 -5.77
C LYS A 201 -4.04 12.10 -6.35
N CYS A 202 -2.78 12.51 -6.22
CA CYS A 202 -1.63 11.72 -6.62
C CYS A 202 -1.06 10.99 -5.40
N GLN A 203 -0.98 9.67 -5.45
CA GLN A 203 -0.47 8.82 -4.38
C GLN A 203 0.78 8.07 -4.86
N LYS A 204 1.87 8.22 -4.11
CA LYS A 204 3.11 7.45 -4.30
C LYS A 204 3.05 6.16 -3.48
N TRP A 205 3.21 5.02 -4.15
CA TRP A 205 3.38 3.71 -3.52
C TRP A 205 4.83 3.28 -3.68
N ARG A 206 5.69 3.65 -2.72
CA ARG A 206 7.12 3.24 -2.72
C ARG A 206 7.24 1.71 -2.61
N TYR A 207 6.40 1.11 -1.77
CA TYR A 207 6.31 -0.34 -1.59
C TYR A 207 4.93 -0.80 -2.11
N SER A 208 4.79 -0.92 -3.43
CA SER A 208 3.50 -1.19 -4.07
C SER A 208 3.12 -2.68 -4.03
N GLN A 209 4.00 -3.55 -4.53
CA GLN A 209 3.79 -5.00 -4.61
C GLN A 209 5.11 -5.72 -4.41
N ASP A 210 5.10 -6.84 -3.69
CA ASP A 210 6.26 -7.73 -3.59
C ASP A 210 6.66 -8.25 -4.97
N VAL A 211 7.96 -8.19 -5.27
CA VAL A 211 8.55 -8.67 -6.52
C VAL A 211 9.37 -9.90 -6.19
N TYR A 212 8.86 -11.06 -6.57
CA TYR A 212 9.66 -12.26 -6.65
C TYR A 212 10.42 -12.25 -7.97
N TYR A 213 11.73 -12.00 -7.91
CA TYR A 213 12.61 -12.45 -8.98
C TYR A 213 12.68 -13.97 -8.86
N ALA A 214 11.77 -14.68 -9.54
CA ALA A 214 12.07 -16.05 -9.89
C ALA A 214 13.37 -15.98 -10.69
N ASN A 215 14.45 -16.55 -10.17
CA ASN A 215 15.64 -16.83 -10.96
C ASN A 215 15.21 -17.76 -12.09
N PHE A 216 14.72 -17.20 -13.20
CA PHE A 216 14.72 -17.89 -14.47
C PHE A 216 16.18 -17.96 -14.89
N SER A 217 16.91 -18.92 -14.31
CA SER A 217 18.11 -19.46 -14.93
C SER A 217 17.66 -19.96 -16.29
N SER A 218 18.01 -19.23 -17.33
CA SER A 218 17.86 -19.63 -18.73
C SER A 218 18.79 -20.80 -19.01
N THR A 219 18.47 -21.98 -18.49
CA THR A 219 19.08 -23.23 -18.91
C THR A 219 18.11 -23.84 -19.93
N SER A 220 18.36 -23.48 -21.18
CA SER A 220 18.08 -24.27 -22.39
C SER A 220 16.95 -25.32 -22.29
N ARG A 221 15.74 -24.95 -22.69
CA ARG A 221 14.86 -25.94 -23.35
C ARG A 221 15.06 -25.79 -24.85
N GLN A 222 15.80 -26.73 -25.42
CA GLN A 222 15.73 -26.99 -26.86
C GLN A 222 14.27 -27.34 -27.22
N PRO A 223 13.77 -26.91 -28.38
CA PRO A 223 12.48 -27.38 -28.86
C PRO A 223 12.63 -28.84 -29.28
N LEU A 224 11.87 -29.72 -28.62
CA LEU A 224 11.58 -31.04 -29.15
C LEU A 224 10.74 -30.83 -30.41
N GLY A 225 11.39 -31.06 -31.56
CA GLY A 225 10.66 -31.23 -32.81
C GLY A 225 9.77 -32.45 -32.74
N ARG A 226 8.53 -32.28 -33.18
CA ARG A 226 7.89 -33.02 -34.28
C ARG A 226 6.71 -32.21 -34.78
#